data_AF-A0A956K2X6-F1
#
_entry.id   AF-A0A956K2X6-F1
#
_cell.length_a   1.000
_cell.length_b   1.000
_cell.length_c   1.000
_cell.angle_alpha   90.00
_cell.angle_beta   90.00
_cell.angle_gamma   90.00
#
_symmetry.space_group_name_H-M   'P 1'
#
loop_
_entity.id
_entity.type
_entity.pdbx_description
1 polymer ?
#
loop_
_entity_poly.entity_id
_entity_poly.type
_entity_poly.pdbx_seq_one_letter_code
_entity_poly.pdbx_strand_id
1 'polypeptide(L)'
;MERRLVLLVVALALAVGCRDKAEKSPPAKTPAHAPVVAVADAATGPVLQARVGAGSADEPPHLAFTVTAVHEGEQPSDEPPWHEPGGDWTFLDAATAGGVPFVVGLHEERRLHGDIDMVLFAARLGVLSREDGARFVGEYAHAFGVAVPPPGVQRPIGVLTVSSVVLGEHVGRGANGFAGAGPWVASKWTSERGDDSAEVFFNYDLDGNVGEFSQKDADYDETLVAHLAAALRDGAPPTE
;
A
#
# COMPACT_ATOMS: atom_id res chain seq x y z
N MET A 1 -24.53 -34.58 3.44
CA MET A 1 -23.39 -33.95 2.74
C MET A 1 -23.72 -32.47 2.62
N GLU A 2 -23.52 -31.74 3.71
CA GLU A 2 -23.95 -30.34 3.86
C GLU A 2 -22.72 -29.43 3.77
N ARG A 3 -22.71 -28.53 2.79
CA ARG A 3 -21.70 -27.49 2.63
C ARG A 3 -22.08 -26.32 3.53
N ARG A 4 -21.27 -26.07 4.56
CA ARG A 4 -21.35 -24.85 5.38
C ARG A 4 -20.75 -23.69 4.56
N LEU A 5 -21.61 -22.76 4.18
CA LEU A 5 -21.26 -21.47 3.60
C LEU A 5 -20.99 -20.52 4.78
N VAL A 6 -19.73 -20.12 4.98
CA VAL A 6 -19.37 -19.08 5.95
C VAL A 6 -19.56 -17.73 5.25
N LEU A 7 -20.64 -17.03 5.60
CA LEU A 7 -20.87 -15.64 5.23
C LEU A 7 -20.02 -14.75 6.13
N LEU A 8 -19.00 -14.10 5.55
CA LEU A 8 -18.32 -12.99 6.20
C LEU A 8 -19.15 -11.72 5.95
N VAL A 9 -19.76 -11.18 7.00
CA VAL A 9 -20.49 -9.91 6.97
C VAL A 9 -19.47 -8.78 7.11
N VAL A 10 -19.21 -8.07 6.02
CA VAL A 10 -18.50 -6.78 6.06
C VAL A 10 -19.54 -5.71 6.42
N ALA A 11 -19.52 -5.26 7.66
CA ALA A 11 -20.37 -4.18 8.14
C ALA A 11 -19.76 -2.83 7.72
N LEU A 12 -20.38 -2.18 6.74
CA LEU A 12 -20.09 -0.80 6.34
C LEU A 12 -20.78 0.15 7.32
N ALA A 13 -20.03 0.77 8.23
CA ALA A 13 -20.57 1.76 9.17
C ALA A 13 -20.69 3.14 8.49
N LEU A 14 -21.88 3.45 7.99
CA LEU A 14 -22.28 4.81 7.63
C LEU A 14 -22.83 5.52 8.88
N ALA A 15 -22.07 6.44 9.46
CA ALA A 15 -22.50 7.21 10.63
C ALA A 15 -23.34 8.42 10.22
N VAL A 16 -24.66 8.29 10.36
CA VAL A 16 -25.64 9.38 10.50
C VAL A 16 -26.01 9.46 11.98
N GLY A 17 -25.89 10.63 12.63
CA GLY A 17 -26.61 10.87 13.89
C GLY A 17 -26.01 11.86 14.89
N CYS A 18 -26.65 13.02 14.95
CA CYS A 18 -26.84 14.01 16.03
C CYS A 18 -26.31 13.74 17.46
N ARG A 19 -25.79 14.83 18.07
CA ARG A 19 -25.50 15.05 19.50
C ARG A 19 -26.73 14.85 20.42
N ASP A 20 -26.53 14.25 21.60
CA ASP A 20 -26.66 14.92 22.90
C ASP A 20 -26.08 14.09 24.09
N LYS A 21 -25.88 14.78 25.23
CA LYS A 21 -24.90 14.59 26.32
C LYS A 21 -25.03 13.35 27.26
N ALA A 22 -23.88 12.85 27.75
CA ALA A 22 -23.37 12.95 29.15
C ALA A 22 -22.59 11.71 29.70
N GLU A 23 -21.35 11.98 30.17
CA GLU A 23 -20.56 11.34 31.26
C GLU A 23 -20.38 9.81 31.41
N LYS A 24 -19.15 9.30 31.17
CA LYS A 24 -18.10 8.90 32.17
C LYS A 24 -17.24 7.69 31.72
N SER A 25 -15.91 7.87 31.85
CA SER A 25 -14.77 6.94 31.72
C SER A 25 -14.24 6.60 30.31
N PRO A 26 -12.90 6.64 30.08
CA PRO A 26 -12.31 6.48 28.75
C PRO A 26 -11.99 5.01 28.44
N PRO A 27 -12.37 4.47 27.27
CA PRO A 27 -11.65 3.37 26.66
C PRO A 27 -10.54 3.89 25.74
N ALA A 28 -9.54 3.03 25.54
CA ALA A 28 -8.35 3.27 24.72
C ALA A 28 -8.68 3.88 23.35
N LYS A 29 -7.84 4.82 22.91
CA LYS A 29 -7.95 5.48 21.60
C LYS A 29 -7.82 4.44 20.49
N THR A 30 -8.93 4.08 19.88
CA THR A 30 -8.96 3.60 18.50
C THR A 30 -8.56 4.79 17.61
N PRO A 31 -7.60 4.65 16.69
CA PRO A 31 -7.25 5.73 15.76
C PRO A 31 -8.48 6.06 14.90
N ALA A 32 -8.79 7.35 14.81
CA ALA A 32 -9.94 7.83 14.06
C ALA A 32 -9.60 7.82 12.57
N HIS A 33 -10.27 6.99 11.78
CA HIS A 33 -10.13 6.98 10.32
C HIS A 33 -10.47 8.35 9.72
N ALA A 34 -9.57 8.89 8.88
CA ALA A 34 -9.86 10.08 8.08
C ALA A 34 -11.04 9.82 7.12
N PRO A 35 -11.97 10.78 6.93
CA PRO A 35 -13.11 10.60 6.04
C PRO A 35 -12.68 10.65 4.57
N VAL A 36 -13.04 9.61 3.84
CA VAL A 36 -13.06 9.60 2.37
C VAL A 36 -14.20 10.51 1.91
N VAL A 37 -13.89 11.55 1.11
CA VAL A 37 -14.90 12.47 0.58
C VAL A 37 -15.06 12.21 -0.91
N ALA A 38 -16.23 11.71 -1.30
CA ALA A 38 -16.64 11.67 -2.70
C ALA A 38 -16.92 13.11 -3.16
N VAL A 39 -16.22 13.55 -4.20
CA VAL A 39 -16.52 14.82 -4.88
C VAL A 39 -17.00 14.47 -6.28
N ALA A 40 -18.27 14.78 -6.57
CA ALA A 40 -18.82 14.60 -7.89
C ALA A 40 -18.29 15.69 -8.82
N ASP A 41 -17.57 15.31 -9.87
CA ASP A 41 -17.33 16.17 -11.03
C ASP A 41 -18.34 15.78 -12.13
N ALA A 42 -18.95 16.75 -12.80
CA ALA A 42 -20.14 16.54 -13.61
C ALA A 42 -19.86 15.92 -15.00
N ALA A 43 -18.62 15.53 -15.30
CA ALA A 43 -18.22 15.03 -16.62
C ALA A 43 -17.70 13.57 -16.63
N THR A 44 -17.37 13.03 -15.47
CA THR A 44 -16.81 11.68 -15.27
C THR A 44 -17.37 11.19 -13.95
N GLY A 45 -17.84 9.94 -13.87
CA GLY A 45 -18.46 9.39 -12.66
C GLY A 45 -17.62 9.59 -11.38
N PRO A 46 -18.15 9.23 -10.20
CA PRO A 46 -17.51 9.54 -8.92
C PRO A 46 -16.06 9.05 -8.88
N VAL A 47 -15.10 9.98 -8.92
CA VAL A 47 -13.68 9.70 -8.71
C VAL A 47 -13.42 9.81 -7.21
N LEU A 48 -12.95 8.71 -6.61
CA LEU A 48 -12.48 8.68 -5.23
C LEU A 48 -11.28 9.62 -5.09
N GLN A 49 -11.43 10.68 -4.30
CA GLN A 49 -10.29 11.49 -3.89
C GLN A 49 -9.57 10.79 -2.75
N ALA A 50 -8.41 10.21 -3.03
CA ALA A 50 -7.47 9.79 -1.99
C ALA A 50 -6.82 11.06 -1.42
N ARG A 51 -7.36 11.55 -0.30
CA ARG A 51 -6.71 12.64 0.46
C ARG A 51 -5.56 12.05 1.26
N VAL A 52 -4.36 12.52 0.96
CA VAL A 52 -3.18 12.34 1.79
C VAL A 52 -3.32 13.29 3.00
N GLY A 53 -2.90 12.88 4.19
CA GLY A 53 -3.35 13.38 5.51
C GLY A 53 -3.52 14.90 5.70
N ALA A 54 -4.37 15.26 6.68
CA ALA A 54 -4.60 16.65 7.10
C ALA A 54 -3.52 17.12 8.09
N GLY A 55 -2.48 17.79 7.57
CA GLY A 55 -1.42 18.44 8.35
C GLY A 55 -0.75 19.55 7.52
N SER A 56 -0.30 20.61 8.17
CA SER A 56 0.09 21.90 7.55
C SER A 56 1.21 21.84 6.50
N ALA A 57 1.00 22.53 5.38
CA ALA A 57 1.94 23.22 4.45
C ALA A 57 3.23 22.55 3.93
N ASP A 58 3.69 21.45 4.51
CA ASP A 58 4.81 20.64 4.02
C ASP A 58 4.24 19.37 3.37
N GLU A 59 4.78 18.99 2.22
CA GLU A 59 4.38 17.77 1.52
C GLU A 59 4.48 16.57 2.48
N PRO A 60 3.45 15.73 2.60
CA PRO A 60 3.47 14.59 3.49
C PRO A 60 4.66 13.66 3.16
N PRO A 61 5.19 12.93 4.17
CA PRO A 61 6.29 12.01 3.98
C PRO A 61 6.05 11.05 2.82
N HIS A 62 7.05 10.94 1.93
CA HIS A 62 6.98 10.05 0.78
C HIS A 62 8.36 9.56 0.37
N LEU A 63 8.41 8.37 -0.25
CA LEU A 63 9.59 7.79 -0.88
C LEU A 63 9.34 7.65 -2.37
N ALA A 64 9.98 8.51 -3.16
CA ALA A 64 9.92 8.47 -4.62
C ALA A 64 10.79 7.35 -5.20
N PHE A 65 10.35 6.80 -6.33
CA PHE A 65 11.07 5.79 -7.10
C PHE A 65 10.88 5.97 -8.61
N THR A 66 11.76 5.34 -9.38
CA THR A 66 11.69 5.23 -10.84
C THR A 66 11.40 3.78 -11.22
N VAL A 67 10.47 3.56 -12.13
CA VAL A 67 10.22 2.25 -12.75
C VAL A 67 11.26 2.05 -13.86
N THR A 68 12.04 0.99 -13.78
CA THR A 68 13.12 0.70 -14.74
C THR A 68 12.73 -0.35 -15.78
N ALA A 69 11.76 -1.20 -15.47
CA ALA A 69 11.16 -2.13 -16.43
C ALA A 69 9.74 -2.52 -16.01
N VAL A 70 8.92 -2.89 -16.99
CA VAL A 70 7.58 -3.45 -16.81
C VAL A 70 7.54 -4.80 -17.52
N HIS A 71 7.13 -5.84 -16.80
CA HIS A 71 7.05 -7.21 -17.28
C HIS A 71 5.60 -7.69 -17.16
N GLU A 72 4.94 -7.93 -18.28
CA GLU A 72 3.55 -8.40 -18.33
C GLU A 72 3.49 -9.88 -18.68
N GLY A 73 2.49 -10.60 -18.16
CA GLY A 73 2.29 -12.02 -18.44
C GLY A 73 3.32 -12.92 -17.75
N GLU A 74 3.77 -12.48 -16.57
CA GLU A 74 4.70 -13.21 -15.70
C GLU A 74 3.92 -13.95 -14.60
N GLN A 75 4.62 -14.77 -13.83
CA GLN A 75 4.15 -15.38 -12.60
C GLN A 75 5.16 -15.12 -11.49
N PRO A 76 4.74 -15.14 -10.22
CA PRO A 76 5.66 -15.00 -9.12
C PRO A 76 6.62 -16.20 -8.98
N SER A 77 7.84 -15.92 -8.56
CA SER A 77 8.83 -16.94 -8.18
C SER A 77 9.23 -16.82 -6.70
N ASP A 78 9.94 -17.84 -6.20
CA ASP A 78 10.39 -17.93 -4.80
C ASP A 78 11.82 -17.42 -4.59
N GLU A 79 12.49 -16.97 -5.65
CA GLU A 79 13.85 -16.43 -5.62
C GLU A 79 13.93 -15.14 -6.45
N PRO A 80 14.83 -14.18 -6.12
CA PRO A 80 15.09 -13.01 -6.96
C PRO A 80 15.34 -13.40 -8.43
N PRO A 81 14.75 -12.71 -9.42
CA PRO A 81 14.09 -11.40 -9.34
C PRO A 81 12.61 -11.42 -8.92
N TRP A 82 12.11 -12.53 -8.38
CA TRP A 82 10.74 -12.73 -7.85
C TRP A 82 9.65 -12.90 -8.90
N HIS A 83 10.03 -12.98 -10.18
CA HIS A 83 9.13 -13.32 -11.27
C HIS A 83 9.84 -14.19 -12.31
N GLU A 84 9.04 -14.92 -13.07
CA GLU A 84 9.48 -15.68 -14.24
C GLU A 84 8.38 -15.67 -15.32
N PRO A 85 8.74 -15.93 -16.59
CA PRO A 85 7.78 -15.86 -17.69
C PRO A 85 6.59 -16.81 -17.53
N GLY A 86 5.44 -16.33 -18.00
CA GLY A 86 4.17 -17.05 -18.04
C GLY A 86 3.31 -16.76 -16.82
N GLY A 87 2.00 -16.52 -17.01
CA GLY A 87 1.09 -16.15 -15.94
C GLY A 87 0.26 -14.93 -16.32
N ASP A 88 -0.28 -14.25 -15.32
CA ASP A 88 -1.18 -13.10 -15.45
C ASP A 88 -0.80 -11.95 -14.51
N TRP A 89 0.41 -11.98 -13.95
CA TRP A 89 0.95 -10.89 -13.14
C TRP A 89 1.65 -9.84 -14.00
N THR A 90 1.64 -8.61 -13.51
CA THR A 90 2.51 -7.53 -13.98
C THR A 90 3.56 -7.26 -12.92
N PHE A 91 4.84 -7.28 -13.29
CA PHE A 91 5.96 -6.92 -12.43
C PHE A 91 6.60 -5.60 -12.86
N LEU A 92 6.92 -4.77 -11.87
CA LEU A 92 7.63 -3.51 -12.03
C LEU A 92 9.00 -3.68 -11.37
N ASP A 93 10.06 -3.63 -12.18
CA ASP A 93 11.38 -3.38 -11.62
C ASP A 93 11.51 -1.89 -11.35
N ALA A 94 11.98 -1.52 -10.17
CA ALA A 94 12.08 -0.14 -9.77
C ALA A 94 13.34 0.11 -8.94
N ALA A 95 13.69 1.39 -8.82
CA ALA A 95 14.72 1.84 -7.92
C ALA A 95 14.27 3.09 -7.16
N THR A 96 14.54 3.14 -5.86
CA THR A 96 14.33 4.36 -5.07
C THR A 96 15.17 5.51 -5.61
N ALA A 97 14.89 6.75 -5.21
CA ALA A 97 15.73 7.90 -5.56
C ALA A 97 17.21 7.73 -5.14
N GLY A 98 17.49 6.94 -4.09
CA GLY A 98 18.84 6.55 -3.66
C GLY A 98 19.46 5.39 -4.44
N GLY A 99 18.76 4.86 -5.45
CA GLY A 99 19.23 3.80 -6.34
C GLY A 99 19.18 2.40 -5.72
N VAL A 100 18.28 2.16 -4.76
CA VAL A 100 18.07 0.81 -4.21
C VAL A 100 17.10 0.05 -5.09
N PRO A 101 17.50 -1.07 -5.72
CA PRO A 101 16.62 -1.85 -6.58
C PRO A 101 15.59 -2.62 -5.76
N PHE A 102 14.35 -2.64 -6.24
CA PHE A 102 13.26 -3.44 -5.70
C PHE A 102 12.31 -3.84 -6.83
N VAL A 103 11.45 -4.82 -6.55
CA VAL A 103 10.48 -5.37 -7.51
C VAL A 103 9.09 -5.32 -6.90
N VAL A 104 8.10 -4.90 -7.68
CA VAL A 104 6.69 -4.92 -7.31
C VAL A 104 5.90 -5.81 -8.26
N GLY A 105 5.28 -6.88 -7.76
CA GLY A 105 4.30 -7.67 -8.50
C GLY A 105 2.88 -7.21 -8.20
N LEU A 106 2.04 -7.10 -9.22
CA LEU A 106 0.64 -6.72 -9.14
C LEU A 106 -0.22 -7.75 -9.90
N HIS A 107 -1.33 -8.18 -9.28
CA HIS A 107 -2.29 -9.10 -9.88
C HIS A 107 -3.72 -8.68 -9.56
N GLU A 108 -4.53 -8.44 -10.58
CA GLU A 108 -5.95 -8.10 -10.40
C GLU A 108 -6.70 -9.35 -9.92
N GLU A 109 -7.18 -9.33 -8.68
CA GLU A 109 -7.94 -10.45 -8.12
C GLU A 109 -9.44 -10.30 -8.41
N ARG A 110 -9.97 -9.09 -8.22
CA ARG A 110 -11.40 -8.85 -8.28
C ARG A 110 -11.71 -7.38 -8.53
N ARG A 111 -12.64 -7.17 -9.46
CA ARG A 111 -13.35 -5.91 -9.62
C ARG A 111 -14.65 -5.91 -8.83
N LEU A 112 -14.83 -4.92 -7.96
CA LEU A 112 -16.04 -4.69 -7.18
C LEU A 112 -16.83 -3.56 -7.81
N HIS A 113 -18.09 -3.83 -8.14
CA HIS A 113 -19.02 -2.85 -8.68
C HIS A 113 -20.01 -2.41 -7.60
N GLY A 114 -20.26 -1.10 -7.50
CA GLY A 114 -21.16 -0.52 -6.51
C GLY A 114 -21.28 0.99 -6.67
N ASP A 115 -21.59 1.69 -5.56
CA ASP A 115 -21.61 3.16 -5.54
C ASP A 115 -20.24 3.77 -5.89
N ILE A 116 -19.18 2.99 -5.68
CA ILE A 116 -17.84 3.26 -6.17
C ILE A 116 -17.25 1.97 -6.74
N ASP A 117 -16.77 2.02 -7.98
CA ASP A 117 -16.01 0.94 -8.58
C ASP A 117 -14.62 0.86 -7.93
N MET A 118 -14.22 -0.33 -7.51
CA MET A 118 -12.92 -0.58 -6.88
C MET A 118 -12.30 -1.84 -7.46
N VAL A 119 -10.97 -1.84 -7.60
CA VAL A 119 -10.23 -3.02 -8.04
C VAL A 119 -9.33 -3.49 -6.90
N LEU A 120 -9.51 -4.75 -6.50
CA LEU A 120 -8.66 -5.43 -5.54
C LEU A 120 -7.53 -6.14 -6.26
N PHE A 121 -6.32 -5.91 -5.77
CA PHE A 121 -5.11 -6.52 -6.26
C PHE A 121 -4.41 -7.28 -5.14
N ALA A 122 -3.79 -8.41 -5.49
CA ALA A 122 -2.68 -8.92 -4.74
C ALA A 122 -1.43 -8.14 -5.16
N ALA A 123 -0.63 -7.70 -4.18
CA ALA A 123 0.64 -7.05 -4.45
C ALA A 123 1.78 -7.72 -3.67
N ARG A 124 2.96 -7.76 -4.29
CA ARG A 124 4.19 -8.32 -3.72
C ARG A 124 5.29 -7.29 -3.85
N LEU A 125 6.07 -7.07 -2.80
CA LEU A 125 7.26 -6.22 -2.81
C LEU A 125 8.48 -7.09 -2.48
N GLY A 126 9.49 -7.10 -3.34
CA GLY A 126 10.72 -7.86 -3.16
C GLY A 126 11.97 -7.02 -3.38
N VAL A 127 13.12 -7.51 -2.92
CA VAL A 127 14.45 -6.91 -3.14
C VAL A 127 15.40 -7.97 -3.69
N LEU A 128 16.45 -7.55 -4.41
CA LEU A 128 17.35 -8.50 -5.08
C LEU A 128 18.34 -9.17 -4.13
N SER A 129 18.62 -8.54 -3.00
CA SER A 129 19.54 -9.04 -1.98
C SER A 129 19.15 -8.55 -0.59
N ARG A 130 19.73 -9.18 0.44
CA ARG A 130 19.56 -8.70 1.82
C ARG A 130 20.11 -7.29 2.03
N GLU A 131 21.20 -6.96 1.35
CA GLU A 131 21.81 -5.63 1.42
C GLU A 131 20.87 -4.57 0.84
N ASP A 132 20.25 -4.87 -0.31
CA ASP A 132 19.21 -4.00 -0.88
C ASP A 132 18.01 -3.89 0.05
N GLY A 133 17.60 -4.98 0.70
CA GLY A 133 16.57 -4.95 1.74
C GLY A 133 16.90 -4.04 2.92
N ALA A 134 18.13 -4.11 3.43
CA ALA A 134 18.58 -3.23 4.50
C ALA A 134 18.59 -1.74 4.07
N ARG A 135 19.06 -1.46 2.85
CA ARG A 135 19.09 -0.10 2.28
C ARG A 135 17.69 0.43 2.04
N PHE A 136 16.79 -0.37 1.46
CA PHE A 136 15.39 -0.01 1.20
C PHE A 136 14.68 0.36 2.50
N VAL A 137 14.81 -0.49 3.53
CA VAL A 137 14.22 -0.24 4.86
C VAL A 137 14.80 1.04 5.47
N GLY A 138 16.10 1.30 5.30
CA GLY A 138 16.73 2.52 5.77
C GLY A 138 16.21 3.78 5.08
N GLU A 139 16.08 3.76 3.76
CA GLU A 139 15.55 4.89 2.97
C GLU A 139 14.07 5.13 3.27
N TYR A 140 13.28 4.06 3.40
CA TYR A 140 11.88 4.16 3.79
C TYR A 140 11.75 4.75 5.20
N ALA A 141 12.47 4.21 6.20
CA ALA A 141 12.42 4.73 7.57
C ALA A 141 12.82 6.21 7.64
N HIS A 142 13.87 6.60 6.90
CA HIS A 142 14.29 8.00 6.79
C HIS A 142 13.22 8.88 6.16
N ALA A 143 12.63 8.46 5.03
CA ALA A 143 11.61 9.22 4.32
C ALA A 143 10.36 9.48 5.18
N PHE A 144 10.01 8.52 6.05
CA PHE A 144 8.83 8.58 6.92
C PHE A 144 9.16 9.07 8.35
N GLY A 145 10.40 9.44 8.63
CA GLY A 145 10.80 10.00 9.92
C GLY A 145 10.73 9.03 11.11
N VAL A 146 10.80 7.72 10.85
CA VAL A 146 10.76 6.67 11.88
C VAL A 146 12.12 5.99 12.05
N ALA A 147 12.31 5.30 13.18
CA ALA A 147 13.54 4.56 13.44
C ALA A 147 13.58 3.25 12.63
N VAL A 148 14.78 2.88 12.16
CA VAL A 148 15.01 1.54 11.59
C VAL A 148 14.92 0.50 12.73
N PRO A 149 14.05 -0.52 12.62
CA PRO A 149 13.97 -1.58 13.61
C PRO A 149 15.30 -2.33 13.75
N PRO A 150 15.67 -2.81 14.96
CA PRO A 150 16.85 -3.64 15.14
C PRO A 150 16.85 -4.85 14.18
N PRO A 151 18.03 -5.32 13.72
CA PRO A 151 18.13 -6.54 12.92
C PRO A 151 17.50 -7.76 13.61
N GLY A 152 16.68 -8.50 12.87
CA GLY A 152 16.10 -9.77 13.31
C GLY A 152 17.05 -10.96 13.09
N VAL A 153 16.51 -12.17 13.30
CA VAL A 153 17.22 -13.42 12.94
C VAL A 153 17.31 -13.51 11.43
N GLN A 154 18.52 -13.74 10.91
CA GLN A 154 18.73 -13.90 9.47
C GLN A 154 18.16 -15.23 8.97
N ARG A 155 17.21 -15.12 8.04
CA ARG A 155 16.58 -16.20 7.27
C ARG A 155 16.63 -15.86 5.79
N PRO A 156 16.38 -16.80 4.86
CA PRO A 156 16.22 -16.45 3.45
C PRO A 156 15.29 -15.24 3.29
N ILE A 157 15.71 -14.25 2.50
CA ILE A 157 14.87 -13.08 2.22
C ILE A 157 13.62 -13.55 1.49
N GLY A 158 12.52 -12.83 1.66
CA GLY A 158 11.28 -13.11 0.97
C GLY A 158 10.71 -11.86 0.33
N VAL A 159 9.44 -11.96 -0.02
CA VAL A 159 8.63 -10.83 -0.46
C VAL A 159 7.70 -10.39 0.67
N LEU A 160 7.38 -9.11 0.72
CA LEU A 160 6.24 -8.60 1.48
C LEU A 160 5.00 -8.72 0.60
N THR A 161 4.07 -9.60 0.97
CA THR A 161 2.75 -9.66 0.33
C THR A 161 1.80 -8.68 1.02
N VAL A 162 1.06 -7.90 0.23
CA VAL A 162 0.08 -6.93 0.72
C VAL A 162 -1.19 -7.01 -0.12
N SER A 163 -2.30 -6.65 0.49
CA SER A 163 -3.55 -6.38 -0.24
C SER A 163 -3.48 -4.98 -0.82
N SER A 164 -3.86 -4.81 -2.08
CA SER A 164 -3.86 -3.51 -2.75
C SER A 164 -5.27 -3.17 -3.23
N VAL A 165 -5.62 -1.90 -3.13
CA VAL A 165 -6.89 -1.35 -3.61
C VAL A 165 -6.58 -0.16 -4.50
N VAL A 166 -6.98 -0.23 -5.76
CA VAL A 166 -6.92 0.94 -6.66
C VAL A 166 -8.05 1.88 -6.31
N LEU A 167 -7.69 3.10 -5.92
CA LEU A 167 -8.61 4.16 -5.53
C LEU A 167 -8.93 5.10 -6.70
N GLY A 168 -8.05 5.17 -7.70
CA GLY A 168 -8.29 5.94 -8.91
C GLY A 168 -7.30 5.58 -10.00
N GLU A 169 -7.79 5.54 -11.23
CA GLU A 169 -7.00 5.40 -12.45
C GLU A 169 -7.09 6.70 -13.25
N HIS A 170 -6.01 7.04 -13.96
CA HIS A 170 -5.91 8.27 -14.74
C HIS A 170 -6.13 9.55 -13.91
N VAL A 171 -5.58 9.57 -12.70
CA VAL A 171 -5.69 10.70 -11.78
C VAL A 171 -4.47 11.63 -11.84
N GLY A 172 -4.69 12.91 -11.56
CA GLY A 172 -3.62 13.90 -11.43
C GLY A 172 -2.99 13.88 -10.04
N ARG A 173 -1.67 14.05 -9.96
CA ARG A 173 -0.97 14.30 -8.70
C ARG A 173 -1.03 15.79 -8.36
N GLY A 174 -1.58 16.12 -7.20
CA GLY A 174 -1.67 17.47 -6.65
C GLY A 174 -1.04 17.57 -5.27
N ALA A 175 -1.02 18.78 -4.71
CA ALA A 175 -0.39 19.05 -3.40
C ALA A 175 -1.02 18.27 -2.23
N ASN A 176 -2.28 17.86 -2.35
CA ASN A 176 -3.05 17.20 -1.28
C ASN A 176 -3.41 15.74 -1.64
N GLY A 177 -2.68 15.12 -2.57
CA GLY A 177 -2.94 13.76 -3.04
C GLY A 177 -3.36 13.68 -4.50
N PHE A 178 -4.24 12.73 -4.82
CA PHE A 178 -4.55 12.35 -6.20
C PHE A 178 -5.99 12.65 -6.57
N ALA A 179 -6.19 13.48 -7.59
CA ALA A 179 -7.49 13.93 -8.08
C ALA A 179 -7.41 14.56 -9.48
N GLY A 180 -8.57 14.73 -10.13
CA GLY A 180 -8.65 15.27 -11.50
C GLY A 180 -8.01 14.33 -12.52
N ALA A 181 -7.89 14.76 -13.77
CA ALA A 181 -7.29 13.95 -14.83
C ALA A 181 -5.75 13.99 -14.78
N GLY A 182 -5.10 12.85 -14.97
CA GLY A 182 -3.65 12.73 -15.08
C GLY A 182 -3.20 11.30 -15.39
N PRO A 183 -1.88 11.04 -15.38
CA PRO A 183 -1.35 9.73 -15.77
C PRO A 183 -1.25 8.73 -14.61
N TRP A 184 -1.59 9.12 -13.38
CA TRP A 184 -1.30 8.30 -12.21
C TRP A 184 -2.37 7.24 -11.96
N VAL A 185 -1.92 6.10 -11.45
CA VAL A 185 -2.73 5.16 -10.68
C VAL A 185 -2.49 5.44 -9.21
N ALA A 186 -3.57 5.71 -8.47
CA ALA A 186 -3.53 5.89 -7.03
C ALA A 186 -4.04 4.62 -6.34
N SER A 187 -3.23 4.03 -5.46
CA SER A 187 -3.60 2.80 -4.75
C SER A 187 -3.22 2.83 -3.28
N LYS A 188 -3.91 2.03 -2.48
CA LYS A 188 -3.61 1.83 -1.07
C LYS A 188 -3.22 0.38 -0.83
N TRP A 189 -2.10 0.17 -0.17
CA TRP A 189 -1.65 -1.12 0.30
C TRP A 189 -1.96 -1.31 1.78
N THR A 190 -2.34 -2.53 2.14
CA THR A 190 -2.54 -2.97 3.52
C THR A 190 -1.71 -4.22 3.76
N SER A 191 -0.89 -4.18 4.81
CA SER A 191 -0.08 -5.30 5.27
C SER A 191 -0.53 -5.75 6.64
N GLU A 192 -0.74 -7.06 6.82
CA GLU A 192 -1.18 -7.66 8.08
C GLU A 192 -0.15 -8.68 8.57
N ARG A 193 0.17 -8.66 9.87
CA ARG A 193 1.05 -9.63 10.49
C ARG A 193 0.64 -9.90 11.94
N GLY A 194 -0.03 -11.03 12.17
CA GLY A 194 -0.64 -11.30 13.48
C GLY A 194 -1.75 -10.29 13.75
N ASP A 195 -1.67 -9.60 14.88
CA ASP A 195 -2.63 -8.55 15.26
C ASP A 195 -2.22 -7.15 14.74
N ASP A 196 -1.06 -7.03 14.11
CA ASP A 196 -0.54 -5.76 13.59
C ASP A 196 -1.00 -5.54 12.15
N SER A 197 -1.43 -4.31 11.84
CA SER A 197 -1.77 -3.88 10.48
C SER A 197 -1.11 -2.54 10.15
N ALA A 198 -0.70 -2.40 8.90
CA ALA A 198 -0.08 -1.20 8.37
C ALA A 198 -0.67 -0.82 7.02
N GLU A 199 -0.72 0.48 6.72
CA GLU A 199 -1.22 0.99 5.44
C GLU A 199 -0.30 2.05 4.85
N VAL A 200 -0.17 2.07 3.53
CA VAL A 200 0.57 3.07 2.76
C VAL A 200 -0.11 3.31 1.42
N PHE A 201 0.05 4.48 0.84
CA PHE A 201 -0.29 4.69 -0.57
C PHE A 201 0.87 4.27 -1.46
N PHE A 202 0.58 3.46 -2.48
CA PHE A 202 1.51 3.13 -3.55
C PHE A 202 0.95 3.68 -4.85
N ASN A 203 1.56 4.73 -5.37
CA ASN A 203 1.06 5.44 -6.54
C ASN A 203 2.11 5.41 -7.64
N TYR A 204 1.69 5.26 -8.89
CA TYR A 204 2.64 5.15 -10.00
C TYR A 204 2.07 5.72 -11.29
N ASP A 205 2.98 6.13 -12.16
CA ASP A 205 2.75 6.56 -13.54
C ASP A 205 3.73 5.75 -14.41
N LEU A 206 3.19 4.78 -15.15
CA LEU A 206 3.99 3.90 -16.01
C LEU A 206 4.48 4.62 -17.27
N ASP A 207 3.75 5.61 -17.77
CA ASP A 207 4.19 6.40 -18.93
C ASP A 207 5.37 7.30 -18.55
N GLY A 208 5.30 7.89 -17.35
CA GLY A 208 6.37 8.69 -16.76
C GLY A 208 7.51 7.87 -16.16
N ASN A 209 7.35 6.56 -16.01
CA ASN A 209 8.27 5.65 -15.31
C ASN A 209 8.59 6.11 -13.87
N VAL A 210 7.61 6.65 -13.17
CA VAL A 210 7.78 7.17 -11.81
C VAL A 210 6.74 6.59 -10.86
N GLY A 211 7.06 6.58 -9.58
CA GLY A 211 6.09 6.29 -8.56
C GLY A 211 6.54 6.74 -7.19
N GLU A 212 5.67 6.49 -6.21
CA GLU A 212 5.94 6.79 -4.82
C GLU A 212 5.24 5.85 -3.85
N PHE A 213 5.86 5.74 -2.67
CA PHE A 213 5.15 5.44 -1.44
C PHE A 213 4.83 6.75 -0.74
N SER A 214 3.58 7.00 -0.36
CA SER A 214 3.21 8.18 0.44
C SER A 214 2.41 7.82 1.68
N GLN A 215 2.65 8.59 2.75
CA GLN A 215 2.04 8.36 4.06
C GLN A 215 0.52 8.47 3.99
N LYS A 216 -0.16 7.44 4.47
CA LYS A 216 -1.60 7.53 4.71
C LYS A 216 -1.90 8.18 6.06
N ASP A 217 -1.31 7.63 7.11
CA ASP A 217 -1.38 8.12 8.49
C ASP A 217 -0.08 7.75 9.21
N ALA A 218 0.44 8.65 10.04
CA ALA A 218 1.69 8.46 10.76
C ALA A 218 1.63 7.27 11.74
N ASP A 219 0.44 6.91 12.21
CA ASP A 219 0.22 5.78 13.13
C ASP A 219 0.62 4.42 12.51
N TYR A 220 0.78 4.33 11.18
CA TYR A 220 1.15 3.09 10.49
C TYR A 220 2.65 2.97 10.18
N ASP A 221 3.43 4.04 10.28
CA ASP A 221 4.78 4.10 9.71
C ASP A 221 5.74 3.14 10.40
N GLU A 222 5.75 3.11 11.74
CA GLU A 222 6.62 2.20 12.51
C GLU A 222 6.28 0.73 12.23
N THR A 223 4.99 0.40 12.18
CA THR A 223 4.50 -0.96 11.89
C THR A 223 4.88 -1.38 10.48
N LEU A 224 4.73 -0.49 9.49
CA LEU A 224 5.08 -0.80 8.12
C LEU A 224 6.58 -1.03 7.95
N VAL A 225 7.42 -0.19 8.56
CA VAL A 225 8.88 -0.38 8.52
C VAL A 225 9.28 -1.69 9.20
N ALA A 226 8.60 -2.10 10.27
CA ALA A 226 8.81 -3.42 10.87
C ALA A 226 8.43 -4.58 9.93
N HIS A 227 7.34 -4.44 9.16
CA HIS A 227 6.92 -5.44 8.17
C HIS A 227 7.92 -5.53 7.01
N LEU A 228 8.36 -4.39 6.48
CA LEU A 228 9.39 -4.29 5.44
C LEU A 228 10.71 -4.91 5.91
N ALA A 229 11.17 -4.57 7.11
CA ALA A 229 12.39 -5.12 7.70
C ALA A 229 12.33 -6.64 7.82
N ALA A 230 11.21 -7.16 8.31
CA ALA A 230 11.03 -8.59 8.46
C ALA A 230 11.03 -9.34 7.13
N ALA A 231 10.38 -8.82 6.10
CA ALA A 231 10.30 -9.49 4.80
C ALA A 231 11.58 -9.35 3.97
N LEU A 232 12.09 -8.12 3.84
CA LEU A 232 13.11 -7.76 2.84
C LEU A 232 14.54 -7.85 3.39
N ARG A 233 14.73 -7.61 4.69
CA ARG A 233 16.05 -7.59 5.33
C ARG A 233 16.32 -8.81 6.20
N ASP A 234 15.36 -9.24 7.00
CA ASP A 234 15.58 -10.31 7.98
C ASP A 234 15.20 -11.68 7.41
N GLY A 235 14.13 -11.74 6.61
CA GLY A 235 13.52 -12.94 6.08
C GLY A 235 12.36 -13.42 6.94
N ALA A 236 11.25 -13.77 6.29
CA ALA A 236 10.04 -14.21 6.98
C ALA A 236 10.31 -15.48 7.81
N PRO A 237 9.63 -15.65 8.97
CA PRO A 237 9.58 -16.96 9.63
C PRO A 237 9.01 -18.00 8.65
N PRO A 238 9.41 -19.29 8.78
CA PRO A 238 8.69 -20.36 8.09
C PRO A 238 7.20 -20.26 8.43
N THR A 239 6.34 -20.38 7.42
CA THR A 239 4.92 -20.63 7.65
C THR A 239 4.78 -22.00 8.32
N GLU A 240 4.22 -22.04 9.54
CA GLU A 240 3.85 -23.30 10.22
C GLU A 240 2.66 -23.98 9.55
#